data_AF-A0AAQ3MQK6-F1
#
_entry.id   AF-A0AAQ3MQK6-F1
#
_cell.length_a   1.000
_cell.length_b   1.000
_cell.length_c   1.000
_cell.angle_alpha   90.00
_cell.angle_beta   90.00
_cell.angle_gamma   90.00
#
_symmetry.space_group_name_H-M   'P 1'
#
loop_
_entity.id
_entity.type
_entity.pdbx_description
1 polymer ?
#
loop_
_entity_poly.entity_id
_entity_poly.type
_entity_poly.pdbx_seq_one_letter_code
_entity_poly.pdbx_strand_id
1 'polypeptide(L)'
;MKLRRSSFCVFLGFLVLFLSAPSMAKFLVEKNSLTVTSPDNIKGTHDSAIGNFGIPQYGGSMAGNVVYPKDNKKGCKEFDEFGISFKSKPGALPTIVLLDRGSKILLLPLF
;
A
#
# COMPACT_ATOMS: atom_id res chain seq x y z
N MET A 1 -28.61 -29.38 -34.86
CA MET A 1 -27.89 -28.07 -34.81
C MET A 1 -27.72 -27.46 -33.41
N LYS A 2 -28.25 -28.03 -32.31
CA LYS A 2 -28.04 -27.48 -30.94
C LYS A 2 -26.70 -27.88 -30.31
N LEU A 3 -26.19 -29.08 -30.62
CA LEU A 3 -24.96 -29.64 -30.05
C LEU A 3 -23.67 -28.89 -30.47
N ARG A 4 -23.61 -28.41 -31.72
CA ARG A 4 -22.46 -27.65 -32.26
C ARG A 4 -22.29 -26.26 -31.62
N ARG A 5 -23.39 -25.65 -31.18
CA ARG A 5 -23.40 -24.32 -30.53
C ARG A 5 -22.95 -24.40 -29.07
N SER A 6 -23.29 -25.49 -28.38
CA SER A 6 -22.85 -25.76 -27.00
C SER A 6 -21.34 -26.02 -26.92
N SER A 7 -20.80 -26.85 -27.82
CA SER A 7 -19.35 -27.11 -27.89
C SER A 7 -18.53 -25.84 -28.12
N PHE A 8 -19.04 -24.92 -28.96
CA PHE A 8 -18.35 -23.66 -29.25
C PHE A 8 -18.36 -22.70 -28.05
N CYS A 9 -19.47 -22.62 -27.31
CA CYS A 9 -19.55 -21.84 -26.08
C CYS A 9 -18.63 -22.39 -24.98
N VAL A 10 -18.50 -23.71 -24.85
CA VAL A 10 -17.57 -24.33 -23.91
C VAL A 10 -16.12 -24.00 -24.29
N PHE A 11 -15.77 -24.13 -25.57
CA PHE A 11 -14.43 -23.81 -26.06
C PHE A 11 -14.09 -22.33 -25.86
N LEU A 12 -15.05 -21.44 -26.14
CA LEU A 12 -14.88 -20.00 -25.96
C LEU A 12 -14.74 -19.63 -24.47
N GLY A 13 -15.50 -20.30 -23.59
CA GLY A 13 -15.39 -20.12 -22.14
C GLY A 13 -14.01 -20.55 -21.60
N PHE A 14 -13.49 -21.69 -22.07
CA PHE A 14 -12.13 -22.12 -21.75
C PHE A 14 -11.08 -21.14 -22.28
N LEU A 15 -11.24 -20.65 -23.51
CA LEU A 15 -10.32 -19.67 -24.10
C LEU A 15 -10.26 -18.37 -23.27
N VAL A 16 -11.40 -17.85 -22.82
CA VAL A 16 -11.45 -16.65 -21.97
C VAL A 16 -10.75 -16.87 -20.61
N LEU A 17 -10.92 -18.05 -20.01
CA LEU A 17 -10.23 -18.44 -18.77
C LEU A 17 -8.71 -18.58 -18.95
N PHE A 18 -8.24 -19.03 -20.12
CA PHE A 18 -6.81 -19.08 -20.43
C PHE A 18 -6.20 -17.70 -20.72
N LEU A 19 -7.00 -16.76 -21.25
CA LEU A 19 -6.57 -15.40 -21.55
C LEU A 19 -6.64 -14.44 -20.36
N SER A 20 -7.28 -14.83 -19.26
CA SER A 20 -7.20 -14.04 -18.02
C SER A 20 -5.81 -14.17 -17.41
N ALA A 21 -4.95 -13.20 -17.70
CA ALA A 21 -3.65 -13.10 -17.05
C ALA A 21 -3.85 -12.96 -15.54
N PRO A 22 -3.18 -13.76 -14.69
CA PRO A 22 -3.19 -13.50 -13.26
C PRO A 22 -2.52 -12.14 -13.02
N SER A 23 -3.28 -11.18 -12.50
CA SER A 23 -2.75 -9.89 -12.07
C SER A 23 -1.89 -10.10 -10.81
N MET A 24 -0.63 -10.51 -11.02
CA MET A 24 0.34 -10.62 -9.95
C MET A 24 0.89 -9.23 -9.62
N ALA A 25 0.14 -8.46 -8.84
CA ALA A 25 0.71 -7.35 -8.08
C ALA A 25 1.57 -7.94 -6.95
N LYS A 26 2.81 -8.34 -7.26
CA LYS A 26 3.78 -8.74 -6.25
C LYS A 26 4.35 -7.46 -5.63
N PHE A 27 4.06 -7.26 -4.35
CA PHE A 27 4.86 -6.34 -3.54
C PHE A 27 6.24 -6.96 -3.38
N LEU A 28 7.22 -6.45 -4.13
CA LEU A 28 8.63 -6.69 -3.86
C LEU A 28 8.97 -5.91 -2.59
N VAL A 29 8.82 -6.60 -1.47
CA VAL A 29 9.15 -6.08 -0.15
C VAL A 29 10.62 -6.33 0.11
N GLU A 30 11.37 -5.27 0.38
CA GLU A 30 12.72 -5.37 0.89
C GLU A 30 12.68 -5.35 2.42
N LYS A 31 13.49 -6.22 3.05
CA LYS A 31 13.69 -6.17 4.49
C LYS A 31 14.60 -4.99 4.80
N ASN A 32 14.14 -4.09 5.65
CA ASN A 32 14.95 -2.99 6.14
C ASN A 32 14.62 -2.72 7.62
N SER A 33 15.27 -1.76 8.23
CA SER A 33 15.06 -1.38 9.61
C SER A 33 14.28 -0.07 9.73
N LEU A 34 13.38 0.00 10.70
CA LEU A 34 12.78 1.23 11.20
C LEU A 34 13.31 1.50 12.60
N THR A 35 13.81 2.71 12.87
CA THR A 35 14.35 3.07 14.18
C THR A 35 13.45 4.08 14.85
N VAL A 36 12.95 3.72 16.04
CA VAL A 36 12.22 4.62 16.93
C VAL A 36 13.21 5.32 17.83
N THR A 37 13.26 6.65 17.76
CA THR A 37 14.21 7.48 18.53
C THR A 37 13.64 7.95 19.87
N SER A 38 12.31 8.02 19.99
CA SER A 38 11.57 8.49 21.17
C SER A 38 10.11 8.03 21.10
N PRO A 39 9.40 7.84 22.24
CA PRO A 39 9.88 7.90 23.63
C PRO A 39 10.73 6.70 24.06
N ASP A 40 11.47 6.83 25.17
CA ASP A 40 12.48 5.83 25.61
C ASP A 40 11.92 4.43 25.87
N ASN A 41 10.63 4.32 26.22
CA ASN A 41 9.97 3.03 26.47
C ASN A 41 9.79 2.16 25.23
N ILE A 42 9.82 2.74 24.03
CA ILE A 42 9.70 2.02 22.75
C ILE A 42 10.88 2.31 21.82
N LYS A 43 11.92 2.97 22.32
CA LYS A 43 13.12 3.31 21.55
C LYS A 43 13.87 2.04 21.15
N GLY A 44 14.30 1.99 19.91
CA GLY A 44 15.02 0.84 19.38
C GLY A 44 14.90 0.73 17.86
N THR A 45 15.58 -0.28 17.32
CA THR A 45 15.50 -0.64 15.90
C THR A 45 14.61 -1.87 15.75
N HIS A 46 13.69 -1.79 14.81
CA HIS A 46 12.69 -2.81 14.52
C HIS A 46 12.75 -3.22 13.06
N ASP A 47 12.40 -4.47 12.79
CA ASP A 47 12.27 -4.96 11.42
C ASP A 47 11.10 -4.26 10.72
N SER A 48 11.33 -3.90 9.47
CA SER A 48 10.34 -3.27 8.61
C SER A 48 10.37 -3.87 7.20
N ALA A 49 9.19 -3.84 6.60
CA ALA A 49 8.95 -4.20 5.22
C ALA A 49 8.80 -2.89 4.43
N ILE A 50 9.75 -2.59 3.55
CA ILE A 50 9.68 -1.38 2.72
C ILE A 50 9.26 -1.78 1.30
N GLY A 51 8.21 -1.12 0.79
CA GLY A 51 7.82 -1.23 -0.61
C GLY A 51 8.78 -0.43 -1.49
N ASN A 52 9.14 -0.98 -2.65
CA ASN A 52 10.02 -0.34 -3.62
C ASN A 52 9.36 0.79 -4.45
N PHE A 53 8.38 1.49 -3.87
CA PHE A 53 7.62 2.55 -4.52
C PHE A 53 7.80 3.86 -3.74
N GLY A 54 7.98 4.98 -4.45
CA GLY A 54 8.12 6.31 -3.83
C GLY A 54 9.48 6.58 -3.14
N ILE A 55 10.42 5.64 -3.16
CA ILE A 55 11.81 5.85 -2.70
C ILE A 55 12.61 6.49 -3.85
N PRO A 56 13.49 7.48 -3.59
CA PRO A 56 14.49 7.88 -4.59
C PRO A 56 15.32 6.67 -5.05
N GLN A 57 15.79 6.68 -6.30
CA GLN A 57 16.64 5.61 -6.87
C GLN A 57 18.04 5.51 -6.22
N TYR A 58 18.27 6.27 -5.15
CA TYR A 58 19.49 6.33 -4.37
C TYR A 58 19.15 6.11 -2.89
N GLY A 59 20.07 5.47 -2.15
CA GLY A 59 19.90 5.21 -0.72
C GLY A 59 19.75 6.49 0.10
N GLY A 60 18.89 6.46 1.11
CA GLY A 60 18.65 7.59 2.00
C GLY A 60 17.90 7.19 3.28
N SER A 61 17.77 8.13 4.21
CA SER A 61 17.00 7.95 5.45
C SER A 61 16.11 9.16 5.69
N MET A 62 14.90 8.93 6.16
CA MET A 62 13.94 9.97 6.55
C MET A 62 13.64 9.85 8.03
N ALA A 63 13.74 10.95 8.77
CA ALA A 63 13.29 11.06 10.15
C ALA A 63 12.06 11.95 10.21
N GLY A 64 11.05 11.56 11.00
CA GLY A 64 9.77 12.25 11.07
C GLY A 64 9.00 11.92 12.34
N ASN A 65 7.93 12.68 12.57
CA ASN A 65 7.03 12.45 13.69
C ASN A 65 5.91 11.51 13.27
N VAL A 66 5.58 10.54 14.14
CA VAL A 66 4.50 9.59 13.86
C VAL A 66 3.15 10.13 14.33
N VAL A 67 2.15 10.12 13.46
CA VAL A 67 0.77 10.51 13.78
C VAL A 67 -0.19 9.39 13.43
N TYR A 68 -1.02 9.01 14.40
CA TYR A 68 -2.15 8.09 14.18
C TYR A 68 -3.44 8.91 14.01
N PRO A 69 -4.14 8.81 12.87
CA PRO A 69 -5.30 9.64 12.61
C PRO A 69 -6.51 9.20 13.44
N LYS A 70 -7.36 10.16 13.81
CA LYS A 70 -8.60 9.89 14.58
C LYS A 70 -9.63 9.16 13.71
N ASP A 71 -9.80 9.63 12.48
CA ASP A 71 -10.71 9.08 11.48
C ASP A 71 -9.92 8.47 10.31
N ASN A 72 -10.56 7.62 9.51
CA ASN A 72 -9.94 6.94 8.38
C ASN A 72 -8.63 6.19 8.73
N LYS A 73 -8.59 5.53 9.90
CA LYS A 73 -7.44 4.79 10.43
C LYS A 73 -6.86 3.73 9.49
N LYS A 74 -7.67 3.22 8.56
CA LYS A 74 -7.29 2.23 7.54
C LYS A 74 -6.83 2.87 6.22
N GLY A 75 -6.85 4.20 6.09
CA GLY A 75 -6.49 4.92 4.86
C GLY A 75 -7.31 4.53 3.63
N CYS A 76 -8.54 4.05 3.81
CA CYS A 76 -9.34 3.47 2.72
C CYS A 76 -10.17 4.50 1.93
N LYS A 77 -10.22 5.75 2.42
CA LYS A 77 -10.88 6.89 1.80
C LYS A 77 -9.90 8.06 1.73
N GLU A 78 -10.25 9.13 1.03
CA GLU A 78 -9.45 10.35 1.04
C GLU A 78 -9.53 11.03 2.41
N PHE A 79 -8.43 11.60 2.87
CA PHE A 79 -8.39 12.28 4.18
C PHE A 79 -9.07 13.65 4.17
N ASP A 80 -9.20 14.27 2.99
CA ASP A 80 -9.88 15.55 2.81
C ASP A 80 -11.40 15.44 3.13
N GLU A 81 -12.02 14.28 2.89
CA GLU A 81 -13.42 14.00 3.30
C GLU A 81 -13.62 14.16 4.82
N PHE A 82 -12.55 14.02 5.61
CA PHE A 82 -12.55 14.12 7.07
C PHE A 82 -11.96 15.44 7.56
N GLY A 83 -11.58 16.35 6.66
CA GLY A 83 -10.91 17.61 7.01
C GLY A 83 -9.51 17.41 7.63
N ILE A 84 -8.83 16.29 7.32
CA ILE A 84 -7.53 15.95 7.89
C ILE A 84 -6.41 16.28 6.90
N SER A 85 -5.40 17.03 7.34
CA SER A 85 -4.19 17.32 6.57
C SER A 85 -2.93 16.95 7.35
N PHE A 86 -2.01 16.24 6.70
CA PHE A 86 -0.73 15.84 7.28
C PHE A 86 0.45 16.72 6.81
N LYS A 87 0.14 17.89 6.22
CA LYS A 87 1.19 18.82 5.78
C LYS A 87 1.92 19.39 7.00
N SER A 88 3.20 19.06 7.08
CA SER A 88 4.10 19.58 8.11
C SER A 88 4.37 21.07 7.88
N LYS A 89 4.59 21.82 8.97
CA LYS A 89 4.99 23.23 8.88
C LYS A 89 6.43 23.32 8.34
N PRO A 90 6.79 24.38 7.59
CA PRO A 90 8.18 24.63 7.21
C PRO A 90 9.11 24.62 8.43
N GLY A 91 10.22 23.90 8.33
CA GLY A 91 11.19 23.73 9.43
C GLY A 91 10.81 22.69 10.50
N ALA A 92 9.61 22.11 10.44
CA ALA A 92 9.23 20.99 11.29
C ALA A 92 9.63 19.65 10.66
N LEU A 93 9.75 18.61 11.49
CA LEU A 93 9.93 17.24 11.02
C LEU A 93 8.74 16.81 10.15
N PRO A 94 8.97 16.02 9.09
CA PRO A 94 7.91 15.48 8.26
C PRO A 94 6.98 14.58 9.08
N THR A 95 5.71 14.52 8.70
CA THR A 95 4.71 13.68 9.35
C THR A 95 4.68 12.30 8.71
N ILE A 96 4.95 11.26 9.49
CA ILE A 96 4.82 9.85 9.13
C ILE A 96 3.46 9.38 9.66
N VAL A 97 2.55 8.98 8.78
CA VAL A 97 1.20 8.56 9.19
C VAL A 97 1.20 7.06 9.49
N LEU A 98 0.79 6.70 10.71
CA LEU A 98 0.58 5.31 11.10
C LEU A 98 -0.85 4.90 10.75
N LEU A 99 -1.00 3.82 9.99
CA LEU A 99 -2.29 3.30 9.56
C LEU A 99 -2.47 1.84 9.95
N ASP A 100 -3.71 1.48 10.24
CA ASP A 100 -4.12 0.11 10.47
C ASP A 100 -4.27 -0.64 9.16
N ARG A 101 -3.96 -1.94 9.17
CA ARG A 101 -4.20 -2.80 8.03
C ARG A 101 -5.69 -2.80 7.66
N GLY A 102 -5.98 -2.40 6.43
CA GLY A 102 -7.33 -2.37 5.86
C GLY A 102 -7.73 -3.64 5.10
N SER A 103 -8.98 -3.67 4.65
CA SER A 103 -9.49 -4.66 3.69
C SER A 103 -9.13 -4.33 2.24
N LYS A 104 -8.63 -3.11 1.97
CA LYS A 104 -8.11 -2.67 0.68
C LYS A 104 -6.60 -2.94 0.59
N ILE A 105 -6.11 -3.09 -0.63
CA ILE A 105 -4.68 -3.24 -0.94
C ILE A 105 -3.91 -1.94 -0.66
N LEU A 106 -2.64 -2.06 -0.24
CA LEU A 106 -1.78 -0.95 0.19
C LEU A 106 -1.51 0.07 -0.93
N LEU A 107 -1.41 -0.39 -2.18
CA LEU A 107 -1.49 0.46 -3.36
C LEU A 107 -2.95 0.48 -3.81
N LEU A 108 -3.63 1.63 -3.76
CA LEU A 108 -4.68 1.83 -4.76
C LEU A 108 -3.97 1.84 -6.13
N PRO A 109 -4.44 1.09 -7.12
CA PRO A 109 -3.89 1.17 -8.45
C PRO A 109 -4.14 2.60 -8.95
N LEU A 110 -3.09 3.40 -9.03
CA LEU A 110 -2.97 4.39 -10.09
C LEU A 110 -2.71 3.60 -11.37
N PHE A 111 -3.79 3.05 -11.92
CA PHE A 111 -3.92 2.69 -13.33
C PHE A 111 -5.17 3.38 -13.86
#